data_AF-A0A1A9R070-F1
#
_entry.id   AF-A0A1A9R070-F1
#
_cell.length_a   1.000
_cell.length_b   1.000
_cell.length_c   1.000
_cell.angle_alpha   90.00
_cell.angle_beta   90.00
_cell.angle_gamma   90.00
#
_symmetry.space_group_name_H-M   'P 1'
#
loop_
_entity.id
_entity.type
_entity.pdbx_description
1 polymer ?
#
loop_
_entity_poly.entity_id
_entity_poly.type
_entity_poly.pdbx_seq_one_letter_code
_entity_poly.pdbx_strand_id
1 'polypeptide(L)' 'MENNSGGDDAVWQTALDWLMREHEQTLSDADREALHEWLAASSQHRQVFREAEQLWLLTGFIPSGDERS' A
#
# COMPACT_ATOMS: atom_id res chain seq x y z
N MET A 1 4.43 -1.95 21.61
CA MET A 1 4.60 -1.29 20.31
C MET A 1 3.84 -2.15 19.32
N GLU A 2 2.71 -1.81 18.72
CA GLU A 2 1.82 -0.65 18.78
C GLU A 2 0.42 -1.22 18.53
N ASN A 3 -0.55 -0.78 19.32
CA ASN A 3 -1.97 -1.01 19.12
C ASN A 3 -2.48 -0.10 18.02
N ASN A 4 -2.13 -0.44 16.79
CA ASN A 4 -2.66 0.25 15.63
C ASN A 4 -4.10 -0.25 15.40
N SER A 5 -5.06 0.52 15.92
CA SER A 5 -6.50 0.30 15.76
C SER A 5 -6.79 -0.18 14.34
N GLY A 6 -7.41 -1.35 14.16
CA GLY A 6 -7.44 -2.12 12.90
C GLY A 6 -7.91 -1.41 11.61
N GLY A 7 -8.33 -0.15 11.69
CA GLY A 7 -8.47 0.72 10.52
C GLY A 7 -7.14 1.17 9.89
N ASP A 8 -6.09 1.42 10.67
CA ASP A 8 -4.79 1.85 10.11
C ASP A 8 -4.05 0.67 9.45
N ASP A 9 -4.16 -0.53 10.02
CA ASP A 9 -3.68 -1.77 9.39
C ASP A 9 -4.41 -2.03 8.06
N ALA A 10 -5.72 -1.81 7.99
CA ALA A 10 -6.48 -1.96 6.74
C ALA A 10 -6.05 -0.95 5.65
N VAL A 11 -5.76 0.30 6.05
CA VAL A 11 -5.22 1.34 5.16
C VAL A 11 -3.82 0.96 4.68
N TRP A 12 -2.99 0.41 5.56
CA TRP A 12 -1.66 -0.08 5.26
C TRP A 12 -1.67 -1.25 4.26
N GLN A 13 -2.50 -2.26 4.49
CA GLN A 13 -2.67 -3.38 3.57
C GLN A 13 -3.14 -2.91 2.19
N THR A 14 -4.07 -1.93 2.15
CA THR A 14 -4.56 -1.36 0.89
C THR A 14 -3.45 -0.64 0.12
N ALA A 15 -2.60 0.14 0.79
CA ALA A 15 -1.46 0.80 0.16
C ALA A 15 -0.46 -0.20 -0.44
N LEU A 16 -0.15 -1.28 0.29
CA LEU A 16 0.73 -2.34 -0.19
C LEU A 16 0.14 -3.10 -1.39
N ASP A 17 -1.17 -3.38 -1.39
CA ASP A 17 -1.84 -4.02 -2.53
C ASP A 17 -1.73 -3.17 -3.81
N TRP A 18 -1.88 -1.84 -3.70
CA TRP A 18 -1.66 -0.93 -4.82
C TRP A 18 -0.21 -0.92 -5.32
N LEU A 19 0.77 -0.88 -4.41
CA LEU A 19 2.20 -0.93 -4.75
C LEU A 19 2.59 -2.26 -5.42
N MET A 20 2.10 -3.38 -4.90
CA MET A 20 2.27 -4.71 -5.49
C MET A 20 1.67 -4.75 -6.90
N ARG A 21 0.42 -4.30 -7.07
CA ARG A 21 -0.23 -4.27 -8.38
C ARG A 21 0.52 -3.43 -9.38
N GLU A 22 1.03 -2.26 -8.99
CA GLU A 22 1.86 -1.40 -9.85
C GLU A 22 3.17 -2.05 -10.28
N HIS A 23 3.75 -2.86 -9.40
CA HIS A 23 5.04 -3.51 -9.65
C HIS A 23 4.90 -4.85 -10.41
N GLU A 24 3.83 -5.61 -10.16
CA GLU A 24 3.56 -6.90 -10.81
C GLU A 24 2.87 -6.72 -12.18
N GLN A 25 2.01 -5.70 -12.31
CA GLN A 25 1.26 -5.44 -13.53
C GLN A 25 1.24 -3.95 -13.86
N THR A 26 1.09 -3.60 -15.15
CA THR A 26 0.80 -2.21 -15.49
C THR A 26 -0.61 -1.88 -15.00
N LEU A 27 -0.73 -0.96 -14.03
CA LEU A 27 -2.03 -0.46 -13.56
C LEU A 27 -2.85 0.06 -14.75
N SER A 28 -4.10 -0.39 -14.84
CA SER A 28 -5.04 0.14 -15.83
C SER A 28 -5.43 1.57 -15.47
N ASP A 29 -5.99 2.31 -16.43
CA ASP A 29 -6.46 3.68 -16.21
C ASP A 29 -7.47 3.75 -15.05
N ALA A 30 -8.40 2.78 -15.00
CA ALA A 30 -9.37 2.64 -13.91
C ALA A 30 -8.74 2.40 -12.53
N ASP A 31 -7.64 1.64 -12.47
CA ASP A 31 -6.91 1.40 -11.21
C ASP A 31 -6.19 2.66 -10.72
N ARG A 32 -5.64 3.45 -11.65
CA ARG A 32 -5.02 4.75 -11.34
C ARG A 32 -6.05 5.76 -10.82
N GLU A 33 -7.24 5.79 -11.42
CA GLU A 33 -8.34 6.62 -10.93
C GLU A 33 -8.78 6.18 -9.52
N ALA A 34 -8.97 4.89 -9.29
CA ALA A 34 -9.34 4.35 -7.99
C ALA A 34 -8.29 4.63 -6.90
N LEU A 35 -6.99 4.52 -7.23
CA LEU A 35 -5.90 4.90 -6.33
C LEU A 35 -5.95 6.40 -6.00
N HIS A 36 -6.15 7.27 -6.99
CA HIS A 36 -6.29 8.70 -6.76
C HIS A 36 -7.50 9.04 -5.90
N GLU A 37 -8.64 8.40 -6.12
CA GLU A 37 -9.84 8.58 -5.29
C GLU A 37 -9.59 8.14 -3.85
N TRP A 38 -8.92 7.00 -3.65
CA TRP A 38 -8.57 6.50 -2.33
C TRP A 38 -7.61 7.42 -1.58
N LEU A 39 -6.60 7.97 -2.27
CA LEU A 39 -5.69 8.97 -1.72
C LEU A 39 -6.41 10.31 -1.42
N ALA A 40 -7.38 10.69 -2.23
CA ALA A 40 -8.18 11.90 -2.01
C ALA A 40 -9.16 11.77 -0.83
N ALA A 41 -9.60 10.54 -0.52
CA ALA A 41 -10.57 10.28 0.54
C ALA A 41 -10.07 10.69 1.94
N SER A 42 -8.78 10.46 2.23
CA SER A 42 -8.20 10.74 3.55
C SER A 42 -6.73 11.13 3.46
N SER A 43 -6.33 12.14 4.25
CA SER A 43 -4.91 12.51 4.41
C SER A 43 -4.07 11.37 5.00
N GLN A 44 -4.67 10.49 5.82
CA GLN A 44 -4.01 9.30 6.37
C GLN A 44 -3.66 8.28 5.29
N HIS A 45 -4.54 8.06 4.30
CA HIS A 45 -4.28 7.16 3.17
C HIS A 45 -3.05 7.63 2.37
N ARG A 46 -2.94 8.95 2.13
CA ARG A 46 -1.76 9.54 1.47
C ARG A 46 -0.47 9.37 2.26
N GLN A 47 -0.55 9.49 3.58
CA GLN A 47 0.63 9.35 4.43
C GLN A 47 1.12 7.90 4.43
N VAL A 48 0.21 6.95 4.68
CA VAL A 48 0.50 5.52 4.66
C VAL A 48 0.99 5.03 3.30
N PHE A 49 0.40 5.51 2.20
CA PHE A 49 0.85 5.16 0.85
C PHE A 49 2.30 5.61 0.58
N ARG A 50 2.65 6.83 0.99
CA ARG A 50 4.02 7.34 0.86
C ARG A 50 4.99 6.58 1.76
N GLU A 51 4.58 6.21 2.97
CA GLU A 51 5.40 5.38 3.85
C GLU A 51 5.63 3.99 3.25
N ALA A 52 4.58 3.37 2.72
CA ALA A 52 4.68 2.09 2.03
C ALA A 52 5.58 2.17 0.79
N GLU A 53 5.47 3.23 -0.02
CA GLU A 53 6.33 3.46 -1.19
C GLU A 53 7.79 3.68 -0.77
N GLN A 54 8.04 4.48 0.26
CA GLN A 54 9.38 4.70 0.79
C GLN A 54 9.99 3.40 1.32
N LEU A 55 9.22 2.60 2.07
CA LEU A 55 9.66 1.29 2.53
C LEU A 55 9.95 0.37 1.35
N TRP A 56 9.09 0.34 0.34
CA TRP A 56 9.28 -0.47 -0.87
C TRP A 56 10.57 -0.11 -1.63
N LEU A 57 10.86 1.19 -1.75
CA LEU A 57 12.09 1.70 -2.36
C LEU A 57 13.33 1.40 -1.50
N LEU A 58 13.21 1.53 -0.17
CA LEU A 58 14.28 1.28 0.80
C LEU A 58 14.62 -0.20 0.91
N THR A 59 13.61 -1.07 0.91
CA THR A 59 13.83 -2.51 0.95
C THR A 59 14.36 -3.01 -0.38
N GLY A 60 13.93 -2.41 -1.52
CA GLY A 60 14.39 -2.77 -2.87
C GLY A 60 14.22 -4.25 -3.21
N PHE A 61 13.46 -4.95 -2.37
CA PHE A 61 13.41 -6.39 -2.24
C PHE A 61 12.07 -6.68 -1.55
N ILE A 62 11.11 -7.14 -2.34
CA ILE A 62 9.89 -7.77 -1.87
C ILE A 62 10.29 -8.81 -0.81
N PRO A 63 9.86 -8.74 0.46
CA PRO A 63 9.94 -9.89 1.32
C PRO A 63 8.93 -10.92 0.81
N SER A 64 9.48 -12.08 0.45
CA SER A 64 8.84 -13.34 0.10
C SER A 64 7.51 -13.55 0.79
N GLY A 65 6.57 -14.20 0.12
CA GLY A 65 5.37 -14.73 0.75
C GLY A 65 5.76 -15.53 2.00
N ASP A 66 5.56 -14.94 3.18
CA ASP A 66 5.69 -15.67 4.44
C ASP A 66 4.41 -16.50 4.58
N GLU A 67 4.47 -17.64 3.90
CA GLU A 67 3.75 -18.84 4.21
C GLU A 67 3.73 -19.06 5.73
N ARG A 68 2.61 -18.73 6.36
CA ARG A 68 2.31 -19.19 7.72
C ARG A 68 2.17 -20.73 7.69
N SER A 69 3.29 -21.44 7.85
CA SER A 69 3.35 -22.87 8.20
C SER A 69 2.87 -23.12 9.63
#